data_AF-A0A520JGN8-F1
#
_entry.id   AF-A0A520JGN8-F1
#
_cell.length_a   1.000
_cell.length_b   1.000
_cell.length_c   1.000
_cell.angle_alpha   90.00
_cell.angle_beta   90.00
_cell.angle_gamma   90.00
#
_symmetry.space_group_name_H-M   'P 1'
#
loop_
_entity.id
_entity.type
_entity.pdbx_description
1 polymer ?
#
loop_
_entity_poly.entity_id
_entity_poly.type
_entity_poly.pdbx_seq_one_letter_code
_entity_poly.pdbx_strand_id
1 'polypeptide(L)'
;AAALERIQNDLFDLGADLATPATDDGFAPSEMVLRIMPAQVERLEREIDAMNVYLAPLRSFILPGGSPQAAALHLARAISRRAERSAVAASQDVALNPAALAYVNRLSDFLFVASRVVNQNGAGDVLWRPGATRAQA
;
A
#
# COMPACT_ATOMS: atom_id res chain seq x y z
N ALA A 1 5.04 14.32 5.31
CA ALA A 1 5.65 13.63 6.47
C ALA A 1 4.58 12.96 7.33
N ALA A 2 3.60 13.70 7.87
CA ALA A 2 2.60 13.17 8.80
C ALA A 2 1.82 11.91 8.33
N ALA A 3 1.51 11.76 7.05
CA ALA A 3 0.82 10.56 6.55
C ALA A 3 1.69 9.29 6.60
N LEU A 4 2.96 9.39 6.20
CA LEU A 4 3.89 8.23 6.23
C LEU A 4 4.21 7.81 7.65
N GLU A 5 4.35 8.76 8.58
CA GLU A 5 4.55 8.47 10.00
C GLU A 5 3.35 7.72 10.60
N ARG A 6 2.12 8.13 10.25
CA ARG A 6 0.92 7.37 10.64
C ARG A 6 0.93 5.96 10.07
N ILE A 7 1.26 5.80 8.79
CA ILE A 7 1.38 4.47 8.17
C ILE A 7 2.43 3.61 8.89
N GLN A 8 3.56 4.19 9.29
CA GLN A 8 4.58 3.48 10.07
C GLN A 8 4.05 3.01 11.42
N ASN A 9 3.22 3.81 12.11
CA ASN A 9 2.53 3.38 13.33
C ASN A 9 1.57 2.23 13.05
N ASP A 10 0.69 2.37 12.05
CA ASP A 10 -0.22 1.30 11.63
C ASP A 10 0.53 0.00 11.26
N LEU A 11 1.74 0.09 10.70
CA LEU A 11 2.54 -1.09 10.37
C LEU A 11 3.04 -1.84 11.62
N PHE A 12 3.23 -1.16 12.75
CA PHE A 12 3.51 -1.83 14.02
C PHE A 12 2.26 -2.55 14.54
N ASP A 13 1.09 -1.92 14.47
CA ASP A 13 -0.19 -2.55 14.82
C ASP A 13 -0.46 -3.77 13.93
N LEU A 14 -0.20 -3.66 12.62
CA LEU A 14 -0.30 -4.75 11.66
C LEU A 14 0.63 -5.92 12.04
N GLY A 15 1.87 -5.62 12.45
CA GLY A 15 2.82 -6.62 12.91
C GLY A 15 2.33 -7.35 14.16
N ALA A 16 1.80 -6.61 15.14
CA ALA A 16 1.22 -7.18 16.35
C ALA A 16 -0.01 -8.06 16.04
N ASP A 17 -0.88 -7.60 15.15
CA ASP A 17 -2.08 -8.32 14.72
C ASP A 17 -1.73 -9.64 14.03
N LEU A 18 -0.84 -9.61 13.03
CA LEU A 18 -0.40 -10.81 12.30
C LEU A 18 0.33 -11.83 13.19
N ALA A 19 0.98 -11.37 14.26
CA ALA A 19 1.68 -12.24 15.21
C ALA A 19 0.75 -12.84 16.28
N THR A 20 -0.49 -12.35 16.40
CA THR A 20 -1.43 -12.76 17.45
C THR A 20 -2.57 -13.59 16.85
N PRO A 21 -2.72 -14.88 17.21
CA PRO A 21 -3.84 -15.70 16.72
C PRO A 21 -5.22 -15.12 17.05
N ALA A 22 -6.24 -15.54 16.30
CA ALA A 22 -7.63 -15.25 16.64
C ALA A 22 -8.01 -15.87 18.00
N THR A 23 -8.91 -15.22 18.72
CA THR A 23 -9.54 -15.76 19.94
C THR A 23 -10.93 -16.31 19.60
N ASP A 24 -11.67 -16.80 20.60
CA ASP A 24 -13.06 -17.26 20.43
C ASP A 24 -13.99 -16.14 19.87
N ASP A 25 -13.67 -14.88 20.16
CA ASP A 25 -14.35 -13.69 19.63
C ASP A 25 -13.77 -13.22 18.28
N GLY A 26 -12.95 -14.04 17.63
CA GLY A 26 -12.29 -13.75 16.36
C GLY A 26 -11.12 -12.76 16.50
N PHE A 27 -11.20 -11.64 15.78
CA PHE A 27 -10.17 -10.60 15.73
C PHE A 27 -10.59 -9.31 16.47
N ALA A 28 -11.41 -9.44 17.51
CA ALA A 28 -11.77 -8.29 18.34
C ALA A 28 -10.51 -7.71 19.04
N PRO A 29 -10.32 -6.38 19.06
CA PRO A 29 -9.24 -5.75 19.81
C PRO A 29 -9.51 -5.80 21.31
N SER A 30 -8.44 -5.70 22.12
CA SER A 30 -8.52 -5.53 23.57
C SER A 30 -7.41 -4.60 24.07
N GLU A 31 -7.38 -4.29 25.37
CA GLU A 31 -6.36 -3.41 25.95
C GLU A 31 -4.92 -3.88 25.68
N MET A 32 -4.71 -5.20 25.61
CA MET A 32 -3.39 -5.81 25.35
C MET A 32 -3.25 -6.39 23.94
N VAL A 33 -4.29 -6.33 23.11
CA VAL A 33 -4.30 -6.92 21.76
C VAL A 33 -4.65 -5.85 20.73
N LEU A 34 -3.61 -5.38 20.05
CA LEU A 34 -3.73 -4.44 18.94
C LEU A 34 -4.14 -5.19 17.67
N ARG A 35 -5.11 -4.64 16.95
CA ARG A 35 -5.65 -5.19 15.71
C ARG A 35 -5.78 -4.09 14.68
N ILE A 36 -5.57 -4.42 13.41
CA ILE A 36 -5.96 -3.53 12.33
C ILE A 36 -7.48 -3.45 12.27
N MET A 37 -7.99 -2.23 12.24
CA MET A 37 -9.41 -1.93 12.21
C MET A 37 -9.85 -1.50 10.80
N PRO A 38 -11.11 -1.79 10.39
CA PRO A 38 -11.65 -1.33 9.11
C PRO A 38 -11.48 0.19 8.88
N ALA A 39 -11.58 0.99 9.95
CA ALA A 39 -11.40 2.44 9.88
C ALA A 39 -10.00 2.88 9.36
N GLN A 40 -8.95 2.09 9.59
CA GLN A 40 -7.61 2.35 9.04
C GLN A 40 -7.58 2.12 7.53
N VAL A 41 -8.27 1.09 7.05
CA VAL A 41 -8.44 0.78 5.62
C VAL A 41 -9.20 1.91 4.92
N GLU A 42 -10.36 2.29 5.47
CA GLU A 42 -11.17 3.39 4.93
C GLU A 42 -10.41 4.72 4.91
N ARG A 43 -9.52 4.94 5.89
CA ARG A 43 -8.66 6.13 5.90
C ARG A 43 -7.72 6.14 4.70
N LEU A 44 -7.07 5.01 4.39
CA LEU A 44 -6.22 4.92 3.19
C LEU A 44 -7.02 5.21 1.93
N GLU A 45 -8.24 4.67 1.82
CA GLU A 45 -9.14 4.92 0.69
C GLU A 45 -9.49 6.42 0.56
N ARG A 46 -9.87 7.08 1.65
CA ARG A 46 -10.14 8.54 1.66
C ARG A 46 -8.90 9.36 1.29
N GLU A 47 -7.72 8.99 1.79
CA GLU A 47 -6.48 9.70 1.46
C GLU A 47 -6.09 9.48 -0.02
N ILE A 48 -6.30 8.28 -0.57
CA ILE A 48 -6.14 7.97 -1.99
C ILE A 48 -7.06 8.85 -2.85
N ASP A 49 -8.35 8.90 -2.51
CA ASP A 49 -9.35 9.71 -3.24
C ASP A 49 -8.97 11.19 -3.23
N ALA A 50 -8.59 11.72 -2.06
CA ALA A 50 -8.17 13.11 -1.92
C ALA A 50 -6.94 13.45 -2.77
N MET A 51 -5.97 12.54 -2.87
CA MET A 51 -4.80 12.72 -3.73
C MET A 51 -5.16 12.65 -5.21
N ASN A 52 -6.06 11.75 -5.61
CA ASN A 52 -6.45 11.56 -7.01
C ASN A 52 -7.09 12.81 -7.64
N VAL A 53 -7.78 13.65 -6.86
CA VAL A 53 -8.43 14.88 -7.35
C VAL A 53 -7.48 15.78 -8.14
N TYR A 54 -6.21 15.84 -7.74
CA TYR A 54 -5.22 16.77 -8.31
C TYR A 54 -4.25 16.11 -9.29
N LEU A 55 -4.38 14.79 -9.52
CA LEU A 55 -3.45 14.06 -10.37
C LEU A 55 -3.76 14.26 -11.85
N ALA A 56 -2.69 14.43 -12.63
CA ALA A 56 -2.77 14.31 -14.08
C ALA A 56 -3.35 12.93 -14.47
N PRO A 57 -4.18 12.85 -15.52
CA PRO A 57 -4.81 11.60 -15.92
C PRO A 57 -3.77 10.56 -16.36
N LEU A 58 -3.92 9.32 -15.89
CA LEU A 58 -3.03 8.22 -16.24
C LEU A 58 -3.43 7.63 -17.60
N ARG A 59 -2.66 7.95 -18.65
CA ARG A 59 -2.96 7.56 -20.05
C ARG A 59 -2.20 6.31 -20.53
N SER A 60 -1.23 5.84 -19.75
CA SER A 60 -0.47 4.61 -19.98
C SER A 60 0.01 4.09 -18.62
N PHE A 61 0.51 2.85 -18.58
CA PHE A 61 1.27 2.40 -17.42
C PHE A 61 2.50 3.28 -17.20
N ILE A 62 2.92 3.40 -15.94
CA ILE A 62 4.12 4.15 -15.56
C ILE A 62 5.22 3.19 -15.13
N LEU A 63 6.45 3.51 -15.52
CA LEU A 63 7.64 2.85 -15.02
C LEU A 63 7.92 3.39 -13.60
N PRO A 64 8.30 2.51 -12.65
CA PRO A 64 8.64 2.94 -11.30
C PRO A 64 9.92 3.77 -11.33
N GLY A 65 9.80 5.08 -11.16
CA GLY A 65 10.89 6.03 -11.30
C GLY A 65 10.41 7.47 -11.16
N GLY A 66 11.00 8.39 -11.92
CA GLY A 66 10.73 9.83 -11.83
C GLY A 66 11.69 10.52 -10.85
N SER A 67 11.15 11.30 -9.92
CA SER A 67 11.95 11.89 -8.84
C SER A 67 12.48 10.82 -7.85
N PRO A 68 13.56 11.09 -7.10
CA PRO A 68 14.06 10.18 -6.06
C PRO A 68 12.99 9.79 -5.03
N GLN A 69 12.10 10.71 -4.68
CA GLN A 69 10.98 10.47 -3.76
C GLN A 69 9.94 9.53 -4.37
N ALA A 70 9.59 9.71 -5.64
CA ALA A 70 8.65 8.84 -6.34
C ALA A 70 9.21 7.41 -6.49
N ALA A 71 10.49 7.30 -6.84
CA ALA A 71 11.18 6.01 -6.93
C ALA A 71 11.20 5.27 -5.57
N ALA A 72 11.46 5.98 -4.47
CA ALA A 72 11.42 5.40 -3.12
C ALA A 72 10.02 4.90 -2.74
N LEU A 73 8.96 5.64 -3.08
CA LEU A 73 7.57 5.20 -2.85
C LEU A 73 7.20 4.00 -3.72
N HIS A 74 7.68 3.94 -4.97
CA HIS A 74 7.51 2.75 -5.80
C HIS A 74 8.23 1.51 -5.23
N LEU A 75 9.41 1.68 -4.64
CA LEU A 75 10.10 0.60 -3.92
C LEU A 75 9.30 0.14 -2.71
N ALA A 76 8.84 1.08 -1.87
CA ALA A 76 7.97 0.78 -0.73
C ALA A 76 6.70 0.03 -1.18
N ARG A 77 6.08 0.45 -2.29
CA ARG A 77 4.92 -0.24 -2.89
C ARG A 77 5.25 -1.69 -3.24
N ALA A 78 6.39 -1.95 -3.88
CA ALA A 78 6.80 -3.30 -4.24
C ALA A 78 7.01 -4.19 -3.00
N ILE A 79 7.54 -3.62 -1.91
CA ILE A 79 7.72 -4.28 -0.62
C ILE A 79 6.36 -4.55 0.05
N SER A 80 5.42 -3.59 0.04
CA SER A 80 4.06 -3.78 0.55
C SER A 80 3.35 -4.93 -0.16
N ARG A 81 3.46 -5.00 -1.50
CA ARG A 81 2.91 -6.12 -2.28
C ARG A 81 3.58 -7.45 -1.97
N ARG A 82 4.87 -7.45 -1.58
CA ARG A 82 5.55 -8.66 -1.11
C ARG A 82 4.99 -9.12 0.24
N ALA A 83 4.79 -8.20 1.18
CA ALA A 83 4.15 -8.49 2.45
C ALA A 83 2.71 -9.02 2.26
N GLU A 84 1.93 -8.40 1.38
CA GLU A 84 0.59 -8.88 0.99
C GLU A 84 0.61 -10.35 0.52
N ARG A 85 1.51 -10.70 -0.40
CA ARG A 85 1.63 -12.09 -0.88
C ARG A 85 1.99 -13.07 0.25
N SER A 86 2.89 -12.68 1.15
CA SER A 86 3.25 -13.50 2.31
C SER A 86 2.06 -13.69 3.26
N ALA A 87 1.28 -12.64 3.52
CA ALA A 87 0.10 -12.72 4.37
C ALA A 87 -1.02 -13.56 3.73
N VAL A 88 -1.25 -13.40 2.42
CA VAL A 88 -2.23 -14.24 1.69
C VAL A 88 -1.81 -15.71 1.70
N ALA A 89 -0.52 -16.01 1.52
CA ALA A 89 -0.02 -17.38 1.62
C ALA A 89 -0.25 -17.95 3.03
N ALA A 90 0.12 -17.21 4.08
CA ALA A 90 -0.10 -17.63 5.46
C ALA A 90 -1.60 -17.81 5.80
N SER A 91 -2.48 -17.00 5.20
CA SER A 91 -3.94 -17.10 5.41
C SER A 91 -4.56 -18.42 4.94
N GLN A 92 -3.83 -19.21 4.14
CA GLN A 92 -4.27 -20.55 3.73
C GLN A 92 -4.09 -21.58 4.86
N ASP A 93 -3.16 -21.33 5.78
CA ASP A 93 -2.80 -22.26 6.86
C ASP A 93 -3.32 -21.79 8.23
N VAL A 94 -3.35 -20.48 8.46
CA VAL A 94 -3.80 -19.87 9.72
C VAL A 94 -4.82 -18.76 9.46
N ALA A 95 -5.81 -18.64 10.34
CA ALA A 95 -6.75 -17.52 10.26
C ALA A 95 -6.00 -16.20 10.50
N LEU A 96 -6.16 -15.25 9.57
CA LEU A 96 -5.63 -13.88 9.70
C LEU A 96 -6.78 -12.88 9.68
N ASN A 97 -6.58 -11.72 10.33
CA ASN A 97 -7.57 -10.64 10.35
C ASN A 97 -7.84 -10.15 8.91
N PRO A 98 -9.10 -10.23 8.41
CA PRO A 98 -9.44 -9.73 7.08
C PRO A 98 -9.11 -8.25 6.89
N ALA A 99 -9.21 -7.43 7.94
CA ALA A 99 -8.86 -6.02 7.90
C ALA A 99 -7.35 -5.80 7.69
N ALA A 100 -6.50 -6.66 8.27
CA ALA A 100 -5.05 -6.63 8.06
C ALA A 100 -4.68 -6.93 6.60
N LEU A 101 -5.34 -7.93 5.98
CA LEU A 101 -5.16 -8.25 4.56
C LEU A 101 -5.63 -7.10 3.65
N ALA A 102 -6.79 -6.50 3.96
CA ALA A 102 -7.30 -5.35 3.23
C ALA A 102 -6.37 -4.13 3.36
N TYR A 103 -5.82 -3.89 4.56
CA TYR A 103 -4.91 -2.77 4.81
C TYR A 103 -3.63 -2.87 3.98
N VAL A 104 -2.94 -4.03 3.98
CA VAL A 104 -1.70 -4.18 3.19
C VAL A 104 -1.93 -4.09 1.67
N ASN A 105 -3.10 -4.53 1.20
CA ASN A 105 -3.54 -4.35 -0.18
C ASN A 105 -3.71 -2.85 -0.53
N ARG A 106 -4.53 -2.12 0.25
CA ARG A 106 -4.77 -0.69 0.07
C ARG A 106 -3.54 0.17 0.28
N LEU A 107 -2.63 -0.22 1.17
CA LEU A 107 -1.35 0.47 1.35
C LEU A 107 -0.53 0.47 0.06
N SER A 108 -0.60 -0.60 -0.74
CA SER A 108 0.09 -0.62 -2.02
C SER A 108 -0.53 0.35 -3.04
N ASP A 109 -1.83 0.57 -2.99
CA ASP A 109 -2.53 1.59 -3.81
C ASP A 109 -2.18 2.99 -3.33
N PHE A 110 -2.20 3.23 -2.02
CA PHE A 110 -1.78 4.50 -1.41
C PHE A 110 -0.37 4.88 -1.86
N LEU A 111 0.58 3.94 -1.77
CA LEU A 111 1.97 4.19 -2.14
C LEU A 111 2.13 4.46 -3.65
N PHE A 112 1.29 3.86 -4.49
CA PHE A 112 1.23 4.16 -5.93
C PHE A 112 0.73 5.59 -6.19
N VAL A 113 -0.38 5.98 -5.56
CA VAL A 113 -0.96 7.31 -5.78
C VAL A 113 -0.03 8.40 -5.20
N ALA A 114 0.53 8.16 -4.01
CA ALA A 114 1.50 9.05 -3.39
C ALA A 114 2.77 9.22 -4.25
N SER A 115 3.25 8.15 -4.92
CA SER A 115 4.42 8.26 -5.79
C SER A 115 4.16 9.22 -6.96
N ARG A 116 2.95 9.21 -7.51
CA ARG A 116 2.53 10.15 -8.56
C ARG A 116 2.40 11.59 -8.05
N VAL A 117 1.82 11.77 -6.85
CA VAL A 117 1.70 13.10 -6.22
C VAL A 117 3.05 13.77 -6.08
N VAL A 118 4.04 13.07 -5.50
CA VAL A 118 5.39 13.64 -5.32
C VAL A 118 6.17 13.78 -6.63
N ASN A 119 5.66 13.18 -7.72
CA ASN A 119 6.23 13.28 -9.06
C ASN A 119 5.51 14.35 -9.89
N GLN A 120 5.41 15.56 -9.32
CA GLN A 120 4.74 16.71 -9.93
C GLN A 120 3.25 16.44 -10.23
N ASN A 121 2.52 15.85 -9.28
CA ASN A 121 1.12 15.48 -9.45
C ASN A 121 0.87 14.65 -10.72
N GLY A 122 1.78 13.73 -11.03
CA GLY A 122 1.72 12.82 -12.18
C GLY A 122 2.23 13.41 -13.49
N ALA A 123 2.60 14.70 -13.56
CA ALA A 123 3.17 15.29 -14.77
C ALA A 123 4.62 14.80 -15.04
N GLY A 124 5.34 14.40 -14.00
CA GLY A 124 6.68 13.83 -14.09
C GLY A 124 6.71 12.31 -14.30
N ASP A 125 5.55 11.66 -14.44
CA ASP A 125 5.47 10.21 -14.54
C ASP A 125 6.18 9.67 -15.79
N VAL A 126 7.00 8.64 -15.60
CA VAL A 126 7.73 8.00 -16.69
C VAL A 126 6.80 7.02 -17.38
N LEU A 127 6.27 7.38 -18.54
CA LEU A 127 5.34 6.52 -19.28
C LEU A 127 6.04 5.30 -19.86
N TRP A 128 5.48 4.12 -19.60
CA TRP A 128 5.87 2.90 -20.27
C TRP A 128 5.54 2.98 -21.77
N ARG A 129 6.50 2.56 -22.60
CA ARG A 129 6.38 2.47 -24.06
C ARG A 129 6.35 0.98 -24.47
N PRO A 130 5.18 0.44 -24.86
CA PRO A 130 5.05 -0.97 -25.24
C PRO A 130 6.03 -1.35 -26.36
N GLY A 131 6.80 -2.42 -26.15
CA GLY A 131 7.70 -2.98 -27.17
C GLY A 131 8.90 -2.11 -27.57
N ALA A 132 9.21 -1.04 -26.83
CA ALA A 132 10.24 -0.07 -27.20
C ALA A 132 11.64 -0.65 -27.49
N THR A 133 11.97 -1.80 -26.90
CA THR A 133 13.28 -2.47 -27.07
C THR A 133 13.28 -3.60 -28.11
N ARG A 134 12.13 -3.96 -28.71
CA ARG A 134 12.03 -5.13 -29.61
C ARG A 134 12.75 -4.96 -30.96
N ALA A 135 12.96 -3.72 -31.41
CA ALA A 135 13.68 -3.41 -32.65
C ALA A 135 15.16 -3.03 -32.42
N GLN A 136 15.65 -3.16 -31.18
CA GLN A 136 17.03 -2.86 -30.77
C GLN A 136 17.85 -4.14 -30.54
N ALA A 137 17.29 -5.30 -30.89
CA ALA A 137 17.91 -6.62 -30.79
C ALA A 137 18.38 -7.10 -32.17
#